data_AF-A0A158PPH1-F1
#
_entry.id   AF-A0A158PPH1-F1
#
_cell.length_a   1.000
_cell.length_b   1.000
_cell.length_c   1.000
_cell.angle_alpha   90.00
_cell.angle_beta   90.00
_cell.angle_gamma   90.00
#
_symmetry.space_group_name_H-M   'P 1'
#
loop_
_entity.id
_entity.type
_entity.pdbx_description
1 polymer ?
#
loop_
_entity_poly.entity_id
_entity_poly.type
_entity_poly.pdbx_seq_one_letter_code
_entity_poly.pdbx_strand_id
1 'polypeptide(L)'
;MAFSNVVRELFFTIVHSRTLQLIYNADFRRIQPLIAGDGGKWICSPYNLAGEGCAILSLGINNEISFETELQSITDNRCELYAVDKSEQEAAVVKRLESINGKFMKGTLGAVLNTTANLITLDHVIQKYGIKSIEILKIDIEDDGYRLDSSYFSLQEIAKRGYYLFAHEVNMYDSDVCEYSFIHSSCLDKYSAHLLANYLS
;
A
#
# COMPACT_ATOMS: atom_id res chain seq x y z
N MET A 1 -24.71 3.86 20.49
CA MET A 1 -23.46 4.11 19.75
C MET A 1 -23.70 3.66 18.32
N ALA A 2 -24.01 4.61 17.45
CA ALA A 2 -24.28 4.36 16.06
C ALA A 2 -22.94 4.07 15.38
N PHE A 3 -22.73 2.81 14.98
CA PHE A 3 -21.77 2.49 13.93
C PHE A 3 -22.07 3.43 12.75
N SER A 4 -21.06 4.14 12.26
CA SER A 4 -21.20 5.03 11.09
C SER A 4 -21.81 4.24 9.95
N ASN A 5 -23.09 4.50 9.66
CA ASN A 5 -23.83 3.84 8.58
C ASN A 5 -23.11 4.02 7.23
N VAL A 6 -22.24 5.02 7.11
CA VAL A 6 -21.45 5.31 5.91
C VAL A 6 -20.39 4.25 5.64
N VAL A 7 -19.59 3.84 6.63
CA VAL A 7 -18.57 2.79 6.47
C VAL A 7 -19.20 1.45 6.09
N ARG A 8 -20.38 1.17 6.66
CA ARG A 8 -21.15 -0.02 6.37
C ARG A 8 -21.75 0.01 4.96
N GLU A 9 -22.35 1.13 4.55
CA GLU A 9 -22.87 1.33 3.19
C GLU A 9 -21.77 1.35 2.14
N LEU A 10 -20.58 1.86 2.45
CA LEU A 10 -19.46 1.89 1.52
C LEU A 10 -18.76 0.54 1.42
N PHE A 11 -18.64 -0.22 2.52
CA PHE A 11 -18.31 -1.64 2.45
C PHE A 11 -19.36 -2.41 1.63
N PHE A 12 -20.66 -2.16 1.86
CA PHE A 12 -21.72 -2.73 1.05
C PHE A 12 -21.60 -2.36 -0.42
N THR A 13 -21.18 -1.13 -0.74
CA THR A 13 -20.99 -0.64 -2.11
C THR A 13 -19.72 -1.20 -2.76
N ILE A 14 -18.58 -1.25 -2.07
CA ILE A 14 -17.33 -1.88 -2.53
C ILE A 14 -17.56 -3.37 -2.77
N VAL A 15 -18.27 -4.03 -1.85
CA VAL A 15 -18.61 -5.45 -1.93
C VAL A 15 -19.69 -5.69 -3.00
N HIS A 16 -20.65 -4.80 -3.21
CA HIS A 16 -21.69 -4.96 -4.25
C HIS A 16 -21.29 -4.43 -5.64
N SER A 17 -20.26 -3.57 -5.76
CA SER A 17 -19.84 -3.00 -7.05
C SER A 17 -18.93 -3.93 -7.86
N ARG A 18 -18.83 -5.22 -7.49
CA ARG A 18 -18.10 -6.27 -8.23
C ARG A 18 -16.60 -5.99 -8.39
N THR A 19 -15.79 -6.06 -7.33
CA THR A 19 -14.32 -6.29 -7.44
C THR A 19 -13.60 -6.33 -6.07
N LEU A 20 -13.89 -7.31 -5.22
CA LEU A 20 -12.99 -7.58 -4.09
C LEU A 20 -12.73 -9.08 -3.95
N GLN A 21 -11.55 -9.51 -4.39
CA GLN A 21 -11.08 -10.88 -4.28
C GLN A 21 -10.36 -11.05 -2.95
N LEU A 22 -10.96 -11.81 -2.04
CA LEU A 22 -10.38 -12.10 -0.74
C LEU A 22 -9.31 -13.18 -0.87
N ILE A 23 -8.18 -12.94 -0.20
CA ILE A 23 -7.00 -13.80 -0.27
C ILE A 23 -6.73 -14.41 1.10
N TYR A 24 -6.44 -15.70 1.08
CA TYR A 24 -5.92 -16.43 2.22
C TYR A 24 -4.44 -16.70 2.07
N ASN A 25 -3.70 -16.47 3.14
CA ASN A 25 -2.31 -16.85 3.26
C ASN A 25 -2.10 -17.46 4.65
N ALA A 26 -1.49 -18.64 4.72
CA ALA A 26 -1.21 -19.29 6.01
C ALA A 26 -0.09 -18.60 6.81
N ASP A 27 0.74 -17.79 6.14
CA ASP A 27 1.88 -17.07 6.69
C ASP A 27 1.70 -15.55 6.53
N PHE A 28 0.60 -15.04 7.10
CA PHE A 28 0.43 -13.61 7.31
C PHE A 28 1.38 -13.11 8.41
N ARG A 29 2.04 -11.99 8.12
CA ARG A 29 2.87 -11.27 9.10
C ARG A 29 2.47 -9.82 9.11
N ARG A 30 2.24 -9.27 10.30
CA ARG A 30 2.16 -7.83 10.49
C ARG A 30 3.58 -7.30 10.55
N ILE A 31 3.90 -6.39 9.64
CA ILE A 31 5.13 -5.62 9.67
C ILE A 31 4.85 -4.39 10.52
N GLN A 32 5.78 -4.07 11.42
CA GLN A 32 5.64 -3.12 12.50
C GLN A 32 4.63 -3.65 13.54
N PRO A 33 5.06 -4.08 14.74
CA PRO A 33 4.14 -4.57 15.76
C PRO A 33 3.27 -3.45 16.33
N LEU A 34 2.05 -3.77 16.76
CA LEU A 34 1.04 -2.82 17.30
C LEU A 34 1.56 -1.95 18.47
N ILE A 35 2.63 -2.37 19.12
CA ILE A 35 3.26 -1.67 20.26
C ILE A 35 4.08 -0.45 19.79
N ALA A 36 4.51 -0.43 18.51
CA ALA A 36 5.33 0.64 17.95
C ALA A 36 4.50 1.82 17.39
N GLY A 37 3.16 1.71 17.34
CA GLY A 37 2.27 2.80 16.92
C GLY A 37 1.38 2.45 15.72
N ASP A 38 0.87 3.52 15.10
CA ASP A 38 0.07 3.51 13.86
C ASP A 38 0.94 3.21 12.62
N GLY A 39 0.34 2.72 11.53
CA GLY A 39 1.02 2.56 10.23
C GLY A 39 1.50 1.15 9.85
N GLY A 40 1.47 0.17 10.76
CA GLY A 40 1.86 -1.21 10.46
C GLY A 40 0.86 -1.93 9.56
N LYS A 41 1.33 -2.78 8.63
CA LYS A 41 0.49 -3.46 7.63
C LYS A 41 0.73 -4.96 7.59
N TRP A 42 -0.30 -5.71 7.23
CA TRP A 42 -0.20 -7.15 6.99
C TRP A 42 0.40 -7.42 5.62
N ILE A 43 1.36 -8.37 5.56
CA ILE A 43 2.03 -8.83 4.34
C ILE A 43 1.97 -10.36 4.26
N CYS A 44 1.78 -10.88 3.05
CA CYS A 44 1.83 -12.30 2.74
C CYS A 44 3.30 -12.76 2.64
N SER A 45 3.73 -13.71 3.47
CA SER A 45 5.05 -14.39 3.40
C SER A 45 6.23 -13.47 2.99
N PRO A 46 6.54 -12.41 3.76
CA PRO A 46 7.54 -11.39 3.37
C PRO A 46 8.93 -11.98 3.08
N TYR A 47 9.26 -13.14 3.66
CA TYR A 47 10.51 -13.85 3.42
C TYR A 47 10.66 -14.35 1.97
N ASN A 48 9.55 -14.54 1.24
CA ASN A 48 9.52 -15.06 -0.13
C ASN A 48 9.75 -14.00 -1.21
N LEU A 49 10.09 -12.74 -0.86
CA LEU A 49 10.48 -11.74 -1.86
C LEU A 49 11.59 -12.30 -2.77
N ALA A 50 11.46 -12.06 -4.09
CA ALA A 50 12.36 -12.68 -5.07
C ALA A 50 13.66 -11.88 -5.17
N GLY A 51 14.74 -12.54 -5.58
CA GLY A 51 16.05 -11.91 -5.79
C GLY A 51 16.11 -11.06 -7.06
N GLU A 52 17.02 -10.07 -7.03
CA GLU A 52 17.39 -9.05 -8.03
C GLU A 52 16.26 -8.42 -8.87
N GLY A 53 16.07 -7.09 -8.70
CA GLY A 53 15.16 -6.29 -9.52
C GLY A 53 13.73 -6.17 -8.99
N CYS A 54 13.47 -6.60 -7.75
CA CYS A 54 12.21 -6.36 -7.07
C CYS A 54 12.09 -4.92 -6.53
N ALA A 55 10.87 -4.40 -6.52
CA ALA A 55 10.54 -3.09 -5.98
C ALA A 55 9.50 -3.18 -4.86
N ILE A 56 9.70 -2.40 -3.80
CA ILE A 56 8.70 -2.09 -2.79
C ILE A 56 8.26 -0.64 -3.03
N LEU A 57 6.96 -0.41 -3.18
CA LEU A 57 6.41 0.93 -3.31
C LEU A 57 5.57 1.24 -2.06
N SER A 58 5.93 2.31 -1.35
CA SER A 58 5.23 2.75 -0.15
C SER A 58 4.76 4.20 -0.30
N LEU A 59 3.46 4.42 -0.20
CA LEU A 59 2.83 5.73 -0.42
C LEU A 59 2.26 6.27 0.90
N GLY A 60 2.58 7.52 1.24
CA GLY A 60 2.09 8.21 2.44
C GLY A 60 2.93 7.96 3.70
N ILE A 61 4.25 8.11 3.62
CA ILE A 61 5.14 7.82 4.76
C ILE A 61 5.11 8.89 5.87
N ASN A 62 4.86 10.16 5.57
CA ASN A 62 4.70 11.25 6.54
C ASN A 62 5.72 11.27 7.72
N ASN A 63 7.02 11.21 7.43
CA ASN A 63 8.16 11.09 8.36
C ASN A 63 8.19 9.83 9.23
N GLU A 64 7.22 8.93 9.08
CA GLU A 64 7.15 7.61 9.71
C GLU A 64 7.65 6.56 8.71
N ILE A 65 8.73 5.86 9.04
CA ILE A 65 9.35 4.87 8.15
C ILE A 65 9.63 3.54 8.87
N SER A 66 8.92 3.27 9.95
CA SER A 66 9.17 2.09 10.77
C SER A 66 8.70 0.82 10.06
N PHE A 67 7.57 0.86 9.33
CA PHE A 67 7.15 -0.22 8.44
C PHE A 67 8.24 -0.55 7.42
N GLU A 68 8.75 0.46 6.72
CA GLU A 68 9.78 0.31 5.68
C GLU A 68 11.07 -0.26 6.26
N THR A 69 11.47 0.25 7.43
CA THR A 69 12.68 -0.19 8.14
C THR A 69 12.56 -1.65 8.55
N GLU A 70 11.43 -2.06 9.12
CA GLU A 70 11.22 -3.44 9.55
C GLU A 70 11.13 -4.38 8.34
N LEU A 71 10.36 -4.01 7.31
CA LEU A 71 10.24 -4.80 6.09
C LEU A 71 11.62 -5.00 5.45
N GLN A 72 12.40 -3.96 5.30
CA GLN A 72 13.75 -4.08 4.74
C GLN A 72 14.68 -4.90 5.66
N SER A 73 14.53 -4.78 6.99
CA SER A 73 15.31 -5.58 7.94
C SER A 73 15.02 -7.08 7.86
N ILE A 74 13.76 -7.50 7.69
CA ILE A 74 13.41 -8.94 7.61
C ILE A 74 13.60 -9.52 6.20
N THR A 75 13.87 -8.65 5.22
CA THR A 75 14.04 -9.03 3.81
C THR A 75 15.46 -8.80 3.32
N ASP A 76 16.40 -8.50 4.22
CA ASP A 76 17.82 -8.27 3.95
C ASP A 76 18.09 -7.16 2.91
N ASN A 77 17.30 -6.09 2.93
CA ASN A 77 17.37 -4.97 1.98
C ASN A 77 17.31 -5.39 0.49
N ARG A 78 16.74 -6.57 0.19
CA ARG A 78 16.84 -7.22 -1.13
C ARG A 78 16.17 -6.43 -2.26
N CYS A 79 15.07 -5.73 -1.95
CA CYS A 79 14.31 -4.96 -2.93
C CYS A 79 14.63 -3.48 -2.83
N GLU A 80 14.59 -2.78 -3.96
CA GLU A 80 14.63 -1.32 -3.94
C GLU A 80 13.30 -0.80 -3.40
N LEU A 81 13.38 0.04 -2.37
CA LEU A 81 12.22 0.69 -1.76
C LEU A 81 12.04 2.08 -2.34
N TYR A 82 10.82 2.39 -2.76
CA TYR A 82 10.42 3.72 -3.24
C TYR A 82 9.36 4.26 -2.31
N ALA A 83 9.72 5.24 -1.49
CA ALA A 83 8.82 5.93 -0.59
C ALA A 83 8.33 7.23 -1.23
N VAL A 84 7.01 7.44 -1.23
CA VAL A 84 6.37 8.60 -1.85
C VAL A 84 5.51 9.33 -0.82
N ASP A 85 5.60 10.65 -0.77
CA ASP A 85 4.75 11.46 0.11
C ASP A 85 4.44 12.84 -0.49
N LYS A 86 3.29 13.42 -0.11
CA LYS A 86 2.89 14.78 -0.54
C LYS A 86 3.82 15.86 0.02
N SER A 87 4.38 15.62 1.20
CA SER A 87 5.25 16.52 1.95
C SER A 87 6.72 16.17 1.75
N GLU A 88 7.60 17.16 1.92
CA GLU A 88 9.03 16.88 2.09
C GLU A 88 9.25 16.13 3.40
N GLN A 89 10.25 15.25 3.41
CA GLN A 89 10.64 14.50 4.60
C GLN A 89 11.85 15.17 5.27
N GLU A 90 11.98 14.99 6.57
CA GLU A 90 13.16 15.43 7.30
C GLU A 90 14.43 14.78 6.73
N ALA A 91 15.53 15.53 6.68
CA ALA A 91 16.79 15.02 6.13
C ALA A 91 17.28 13.74 6.84
N ALA A 92 16.97 13.58 8.13
CA ALA A 92 17.28 12.38 8.89
C ALA A 92 16.46 11.16 8.39
N VAL A 93 15.19 11.35 8.05
CA VAL A 93 14.30 10.33 7.51
C VAL A 93 14.76 9.90 6.11
N VAL A 94 15.07 10.86 5.23
CA VAL A 94 15.59 10.57 3.89
C VAL A 94 16.89 9.77 3.98
N LYS A 95 17.83 10.20 4.82
CA LYS A 95 19.09 9.48 5.04
C LYS A 95 18.88 8.07 5.60
N ARG A 96 17.88 7.89 6.46
CA ARG A 96 17.52 6.57 6.98
C ARG A 96 16.96 5.68 5.88
N LEU A 97 16.07 6.18 5.02
CA LEU A 97 15.57 5.43 3.85
C LEU A 97 16.73 4.99 2.94
N GLU A 98 17.65 5.90 2.61
CA GLU A 98 18.82 5.59 1.77
C GLU A 98 19.69 4.47 2.37
N SER A 99 19.82 4.42 3.70
CA SER A 99 20.59 3.36 4.39
C SER A 99 19.94 1.97 4.34
N ILE A 100 18.66 1.87 3.97
CA ILE A 100 17.90 0.62 3.84
C ILE A 100 17.47 0.35 2.39
N ASN A 101 18.32 0.73 1.41
CA ASN A 101 18.04 0.59 -0.02
C ASN A 101 16.74 1.30 -0.47
N GLY A 102 16.42 2.41 0.19
CA GLY A 102 15.24 3.23 -0.06
C GLY A 102 15.55 4.52 -0.81
N LYS A 103 14.55 5.01 -1.55
CA LYS A 103 14.57 6.29 -2.27
C LYS A 103 13.29 7.06 -1.93
N PHE A 104 13.44 8.35 -1.67
CA PHE A 104 12.29 9.23 -1.44
C PHE A 104 11.92 10.00 -2.71
N MET A 105 10.61 10.15 -2.94
CA MET A 105 10.04 11.02 -3.96
C MET A 105 8.89 11.83 -3.38
N LYS A 106 8.96 13.15 -3.54
CA LYS A 106 7.79 14.00 -3.29
C LYS A 106 6.76 13.91 -4.41
N GLY A 107 5.50 13.74 -4.03
CA GLY A 107 4.35 13.85 -4.91
C GLY A 107 3.08 13.36 -4.24
N THR A 108 1.97 13.98 -4.59
CA THR A 108 0.63 13.53 -4.22
C THR A 108 0.16 12.51 -5.26
N LEU A 109 -0.25 11.32 -4.83
CA LEU A 109 -0.81 10.35 -5.76
C LEU A 109 -2.10 10.91 -6.37
N GLY A 110 -2.26 10.80 -7.68
CA GLY A 110 -3.43 11.29 -8.38
C GLY A 110 -3.78 10.43 -9.58
N ALA A 111 -5.00 10.65 -10.09
CA ALA A 111 -5.52 9.99 -11.28
C ALA A 111 -4.76 10.36 -12.55
N VAL A 112 -4.32 11.61 -12.63
CA VAL A 112 -3.72 12.22 -13.81
C VAL A 112 -2.44 12.89 -13.38
N LEU A 113 -1.38 12.67 -14.15
CA LEU A 113 -0.09 13.30 -13.93
C LEU A 113 -0.21 14.81 -14.13
N ASN A 114 0.15 15.58 -13.11
CA ASN A 114 0.30 17.03 -13.19
C ASN A 114 1.48 17.46 -12.32
N THR A 115 2.65 17.54 -12.95
CA THR A 115 3.91 17.87 -12.28
C THR A 115 3.92 19.29 -11.71
N THR A 116 3.15 20.22 -12.28
CA THR A 116 3.03 21.60 -11.77
C THR A 116 2.27 21.64 -10.44
N ALA A 117 1.31 20.73 -10.25
CA ALA A 117 0.56 20.56 -9.01
C ALA A 117 1.16 19.48 -8.08
N ASN A 118 2.35 18.95 -8.38
CA ASN A 118 2.95 17.79 -7.71
C ASN A 118 2.04 16.55 -7.67
N LEU A 119 1.08 16.42 -8.59
CA LEU A 119 0.27 15.22 -8.73
C LEU A 119 1.01 14.21 -9.61
N ILE A 120 1.21 13.00 -9.09
CA ILE A 120 1.91 11.92 -9.77
C ILE A 120 1.02 10.69 -9.85
N THR A 121 1.18 9.90 -10.92
CA THR A 121 0.49 8.62 -11.06
C THR A 121 1.41 7.47 -10.66
N LEU A 122 0.84 6.30 -10.39
CA LEU A 122 1.61 5.08 -10.20
C LEU A 122 2.53 4.79 -11.41
N ASP A 123 2.01 4.97 -12.63
CA ASP A 123 2.76 4.74 -13.86
C ASP A 123 3.94 5.72 -14.00
N HIS A 124 3.79 6.96 -13.50
CA HIS A 124 4.89 7.91 -13.46
C HIS A 124 6.04 7.45 -12.56
N VAL A 125 5.73 6.91 -11.36
CA VAL A 125 6.74 6.37 -10.44
C VAL A 125 7.44 5.16 -11.07
N ILE A 126 6.67 4.24 -11.65
CA ILE A 126 7.18 3.04 -12.33
C ILE A 126 8.14 3.44 -13.46
N GLN A 127 7.74 4.36 -14.34
CA GLN A 127 8.56 4.81 -15.46
C GLN A 127 9.80 5.58 -15.00
N LYS A 128 9.66 6.46 -14.01
CA LYS A 128 10.76 7.27 -13.48
C LYS A 128 11.90 6.43 -12.92
N TYR A 129 11.56 5.34 -12.22
CA TYR A 129 12.56 4.46 -11.60
C TYR A 129 12.87 3.20 -12.41
N GLY A 130 12.21 3.00 -13.56
CA GLY A 130 12.41 1.80 -14.38
C GLY A 130 11.97 0.52 -13.68
N ILE A 131 10.92 0.60 -12.83
CA ILE A 131 10.43 -0.53 -12.04
C ILE A 131 9.83 -1.59 -12.98
N LYS A 132 10.37 -2.81 -12.93
CA LYS A 132 9.89 -3.93 -13.75
C LYS A 132 8.71 -4.66 -13.10
N SER A 133 8.76 -4.80 -11.78
CA SER A 133 7.74 -5.47 -10.98
C SER A 133 7.71 -4.90 -9.57
N ILE A 134 6.53 -4.47 -9.14
CA ILE A 134 6.29 -4.10 -7.74
C ILE A 134 5.88 -5.38 -7.01
N GLU A 135 6.66 -5.75 -6.01
CA GLU A 135 6.41 -6.94 -5.18
C GLU A 135 5.51 -6.61 -3.99
N ILE A 136 5.67 -5.43 -3.41
CA ILE A 136 4.86 -4.93 -2.29
C ILE A 136 4.43 -3.51 -2.62
N LEU A 137 3.11 -3.28 -2.51
CA LEU A 137 2.50 -1.96 -2.63
C LEU A 137 1.79 -1.63 -1.30
N LYS A 138 2.41 -0.77 -0.49
CA LYS A 138 1.77 -0.16 0.68
C LYS A 138 1.13 1.17 0.27
N ILE A 139 -0.09 1.40 0.72
CA ILE A 139 -0.79 2.68 0.57
C ILE A 139 -1.32 3.09 1.94
N ASP A 140 -0.81 4.21 2.43
CA ASP A 140 -1.04 4.74 3.76
C ASP A 140 -1.28 6.25 3.70
N ILE A 141 -2.27 6.64 2.89
CA ILE A 141 -2.56 8.05 2.62
C ILE A 141 -3.75 8.47 3.48
N GLU A 142 -3.47 9.31 4.47
CA GLU A 142 -4.44 9.93 5.35
C GLU A 142 -4.54 11.42 4.98
N ASP A 143 -5.61 11.81 4.31
CA ASP A 143 -5.83 13.21 3.95
C ASP A 143 -7.31 13.52 3.98
N ASP A 144 -7.65 14.70 4.48
CA ASP A 144 -8.99 15.18 4.79
C ASP A 144 -9.87 15.38 3.53
N GLY A 145 -9.24 15.36 2.34
CA GLY A 145 -9.89 15.31 1.02
C GLY A 145 -10.05 13.89 0.42
N TYR A 146 -9.50 12.85 1.08
CA TYR A 146 -9.63 11.44 0.70
C TYR A 146 -10.84 10.75 1.37
N ARG A 147 -11.94 11.51 1.46
CA ARG A 147 -13.26 10.95 1.76
C ARG A 147 -13.59 9.95 0.67
N LEU A 148 -13.52 8.66 1.00
CA LEU A 148 -14.09 7.44 0.38
C LEU A 148 -14.27 7.39 -1.17
N ASP A 149 -14.78 8.43 -1.83
CA ASP A 149 -14.91 8.61 -3.28
C ASP A 149 -13.56 8.76 -4.02
N SER A 150 -12.61 9.52 -3.46
CA SER A 150 -11.26 9.69 -4.05
C SER A 150 -10.35 8.50 -3.76
N SER A 151 -10.54 7.83 -2.61
CA SER A 151 -9.97 6.51 -2.32
C SER A 151 -10.51 5.47 -3.29
N TYR A 152 -11.81 5.50 -3.64
CA TYR A 152 -12.42 4.61 -4.63
C TYR A 152 -11.72 4.66 -5.99
N PHE A 153 -11.36 5.87 -6.45
CA PHE A 153 -10.66 6.05 -7.72
C PHE A 153 -9.29 5.35 -7.70
N SER A 154 -8.51 5.58 -6.65
CA SER A 154 -7.20 4.93 -6.47
C SER A 154 -7.35 3.41 -6.36
N LEU A 155 -8.36 2.92 -5.61
CA LEU A 155 -8.65 1.49 -5.44
C LEU A 155 -9.07 0.82 -6.75
N GLN A 156 -9.90 1.45 -7.57
CA GLN A 156 -10.26 0.95 -8.90
C GLN A 156 -9.05 0.89 -9.84
N GLU A 157 -8.20 1.91 -9.81
CA GLU A 157 -6.98 1.93 -10.62
C GLU A 157 -5.97 0.86 -10.19
N ILE A 158 -5.87 0.57 -8.90
CA ILE A 158 -5.07 -0.54 -8.35
C ILE A 158 -5.67 -1.89 -8.78
N ALA A 159 -6.98 -2.07 -8.65
CA ALA A 159 -7.66 -3.31 -9.03
C ALA A 159 -7.54 -3.61 -10.53
N LYS A 160 -7.67 -2.60 -11.40
CA LYS A 160 -7.46 -2.73 -12.86
C LYS A 160 -6.04 -3.18 -13.23
N ARG A 161 -5.06 -2.95 -12.34
CA ARG A 161 -3.66 -3.35 -12.52
C ARG A 161 -3.36 -4.73 -11.96
N GLY A 162 -4.39 -5.54 -11.69
CA GLY A 162 -4.23 -6.93 -11.26
C GLY A 162 -3.85 -7.08 -9.79
N TYR A 163 -4.05 -6.04 -8.97
CA TYR A 163 -3.88 -6.11 -7.53
C TYR A 163 -5.19 -6.49 -6.83
N TYR A 164 -5.08 -7.38 -5.86
CA TYR A 164 -6.19 -7.87 -5.05
C TYR A 164 -6.02 -7.42 -3.61
N LEU A 165 -7.11 -6.97 -3.00
CA LEU A 165 -7.12 -6.58 -1.60
C LEU A 165 -7.09 -7.84 -0.72
N PHE A 166 -6.13 -7.94 0.19
CA PHE A 166 -6.07 -9.08 1.13
C PHE A 166 -6.20 -8.67 2.60
N ALA A 167 -5.90 -7.42 2.96
CA ALA A 167 -6.12 -6.90 4.31
C ALA A 167 -6.58 -5.44 4.26
N HIS A 168 -7.45 -5.07 5.20
CA HIS A 168 -7.84 -3.68 5.46
C HIS A 168 -7.92 -3.44 6.97
N GLU A 169 -7.53 -2.26 7.41
CA GLU A 169 -7.51 -1.87 8.82
C GLU A 169 -8.24 -0.52 8.95
N VAL A 170 -9.21 -0.44 9.87
CA VAL A 170 -9.89 0.83 10.17
C VAL A 170 -8.93 1.62 11.06
N ASN A 171 -8.67 2.89 10.73
CA ASN A 171 -7.80 3.73 11.53
C ASN A 171 -8.42 3.91 12.95
N MET A 172 -7.60 3.77 13.98
CA MET A 172 -8.07 3.81 15.38
C MET A 172 -8.48 5.23 15.83
N TYR A 173 -7.94 6.26 15.19
CA TYR A 173 -8.15 7.67 15.49
C TYR A 173 -9.27 8.30 14.63
N ASP A 174 -9.48 7.80 13.41
CA ASP A 174 -10.58 8.21 12.55
C ASP A 174 -11.25 6.99 11.89
N SER A 175 -12.49 6.69 12.31
CA SER A 175 -13.26 5.56 11.78
C SER A 175 -13.68 5.72 10.32
N ASP A 176 -13.56 6.92 9.74
CA ASP A 176 -13.84 7.18 8.33
C ASP A 176 -12.59 7.02 7.45
N VAL A 177 -11.42 6.72 8.05
CA VAL A 177 -10.16 6.41 7.36
C VAL A 177 -9.88 4.91 7.45
N CYS A 178 -9.43 4.33 6.34
CA CYS A 178 -9.11 2.92 6.25
C CYS A 178 -7.82 2.70 5.44
N GLU A 179 -6.99 1.82 5.96
CA GLU A 179 -5.73 1.40 5.38
C GLU A 179 -5.91 0.09 4.60
N TYR A 180 -5.19 -0.08 3.49
CA TYR A 180 -5.39 -1.21 2.58
C TYR A 180 -4.07 -1.87 2.19
N SER A 181 -4.06 -3.21 2.13
CA SER A 181 -2.92 -4.02 1.69
C SER A 181 -3.29 -4.85 0.47
N PHE A 182 -2.48 -4.73 -0.58
CA PHE A 182 -2.73 -5.36 -1.89
C PHE A 182 -1.62 -6.34 -2.27
N ILE A 183 -2.00 -7.37 -3.03
CA ILE A 183 -1.07 -8.32 -3.65
C ILE A 183 -1.40 -8.47 -5.13
N HIS A 184 -0.38 -8.45 -5.99
CA HIS A 184 -0.58 -8.62 -7.41
C HIS A 184 -0.91 -10.09 -7.76
N SER A 185 -1.76 -10.30 -8.76
CA SER A 185 -2.22 -11.61 -9.23
C SER A 185 -1.08 -12.57 -9.59
N SER A 186 -0.01 -12.06 -10.20
CA SER A 186 1.19 -12.85 -10.54
C SER A 186 1.99 -13.33 -9.32
N CYS A 187 1.68 -12.80 -8.13
CA CYS A 187 2.40 -13.09 -6.90
C CYS A 187 1.67 -14.14 -6.03
N LEU A 188 0.44 -14.54 -6.37
CA LEU A 188 -0.39 -15.45 -5.58
C LEU A 188 0.35 -16.76 -5.24
N ASP A 189 0.80 -17.50 -6.26
CA ASP A 189 1.48 -18.78 -6.06
C ASP A 189 2.79 -18.63 -5.28
N LYS A 190 3.56 -17.57 -5.60
CA LYS A 190 4.85 -17.27 -4.97
C LYS A 190 4.73 -17.06 -3.47
N TYR A 191 3.70 -16.35 -3.04
CA TYR A 191 3.46 -16.11 -1.63
C TYR A 191 2.57 -17.18 -0.99
N SER A 192 2.18 -18.25 -1.69
CA SER A 192 1.19 -19.22 -1.18
C SER A 192 -0.12 -18.55 -0.76
N ALA A 193 -0.48 -17.50 -1.49
CA ALA A 193 -1.72 -16.77 -1.36
C ALA A 193 -2.78 -17.41 -2.28
N HIS A 194 -3.88 -17.85 -1.69
CA HIS A 194 -4.98 -18.49 -2.38
C HIS A 194 -6.17 -17.55 -2.44
N LEU A 195 -6.73 -17.39 -3.64
CA LEU A 195 -7.97 -16.68 -3.82
C LEU A 195 -9.11 -17.50 -3.20
N LEU A 196 -9.72 -17.00 -2.13
CA LEU A 196 -10.78 -17.71 -1.41
C LEU A 196 -12.12 -17.63 -2.13
N ALA A 197 -12.39 -16.49 -2.76
CA ALA A 197 -13.58 -16.30 -3.58
C ALA A 197 -13.45 -15.04 -4.43
N ASN A 198 -13.98 -15.11 -5.65
CA ASN A 198 -14.40 -13.95 -6.40
C ASN A 198 -15.86 -13.72 -6.00
N TYR A 199 -16.11 -12.91 -4.97
CA TYR A 199 -17.48 -12.51 -4.64
C TYR A 199 -17.92 -11.52 -5.71
N LEU A 200 -18.39 -12.08 -6.84
CA LEU A 200 -19.25 -11.55 -7.92
C LEU A 200 -18.83 -12.09 -9.30
N SER A 201 -19.49 -13.18 -9.71
CA SER A 201 -19.75 -13.49 -11.13
C SER A 201 -20.94 -12.67 -11.64
#